data_AF-A0A7C1R8D7-F1
#
_entry.id   AF-A0A7C1R8D7-F1
#
_cell.length_a   1.000
_cell.length_b   1.000
_cell.length_c   1.000
_cell.angle_alpha   90.00
_cell.angle_beta   90.00
_cell.angle_gamma   90.00
#
_symmetry.space_group_name_H-M   'P 1'
#
loop_
_entity.id
_entity.type
_entity.pdbx_description
1 polymer ?
#
loop_
_entity_poly.entity_id
_entity_poly.type
_entity_poly.pdbx_seq_one_letter_code
_entity_poly.pdbx_strand_id
1 'polypeptide(L)'
;MLVENDGAYMTVREFDELPEYSCTLPTGTTAGKRWKRSWPYMHPRQSWQMGEYGHPQGVVVPIIWRPIFIQVGAAPSLKEAGDG
;
A
#
# COMPACT_ATOMS: atom_id res chain seq x y z
N MET A 1 -1.95 -2.36 9.19
CA MET A 1 -2.16 -1.67 7.91
C MET A 1 -3.53 -2.07 7.44
N LEU A 2 -4.38 -1.09 7.13
CA LEU A 2 -5.69 -1.32 6.53
C LEU A 2 -5.60 -0.98 5.05
N VAL A 3 -5.94 -1.94 4.19
CA VAL A 3 -5.92 -1.77 2.73
C VAL A 3 -7.35 -1.93 2.22
N GLU A 4 -7.91 -0.83 1.73
CA GLU A 4 -9.25 -0.79 1.13
C GLU A 4 -9.15 -0.50 -0.38
N ASN A 5 -10.28 -0.42 -1.07
CA ASN A 5 -10.26 -0.18 -2.52
C ASN A 5 -9.82 1.25 -2.88
N ASP A 6 -10.07 2.21 -1.98
CA ASP A 6 -9.82 3.64 -2.15
C ASP A 6 -8.49 4.12 -1.54
N GLY A 7 -7.89 3.36 -0.62
CA GLY A 7 -6.68 3.78 0.08
C GLY A 7 -5.95 2.71 0.87
N ALA A 8 -4.67 3.00 1.16
CA ALA A 8 -3.85 2.24 2.10
C ALA A 8 -3.56 3.10 3.34
N TYR A 9 -4.22 2.77 4.44
CA TYR A 9 -4.12 3.47 5.71
C TYR A 9 -3.12 2.75 6.60
N MET A 10 -2.09 3.48 7.03
CA MET A 10 -0.98 2.88 7.76
C MET A 10 -0.34 3.85 8.75
N THR A 11 0.33 3.29 9.75
CA THR A 11 1.16 4.06 10.67
C THR A 11 2.47 4.49 10.01
N VAL A 12 3.18 5.45 10.61
CA VAL A 12 4.54 5.84 10.18
C VAL A 12 5.48 4.63 10.13
N ARG A 13 5.42 3.75 11.15
CA ARG A 13 6.24 2.55 11.22
C ARG A 13 6.00 1.62 10.03
N GLU A 14 4.74 1.34 9.72
CA GLU A 14 4.38 0.47 8.60
C GLU A 14 4.75 1.09 7.25
N PHE A 15 4.66 2.40 7.14
CA PHE A 15 5.16 3.12 5.97
C PHE A 15 6.68 2.96 5.83
N ASP A 16 7.44 3.08 6.90
CA ASP A 16 8.90 2.93 6.89
C ASP A 16 9.35 1.49 6.58
N GLU A 17 8.59 0.50 7.04
CA GLU A 17 8.82 -0.93 6.77
C GLU A 17 8.46 -1.34 5.31
N LEU A 18 7.64 -0.56 4.59
CA LEU A 18 7.35 -0.83 3.18
C LEU A 18 8.59 -0.59 2.29
N PRO A 19 8.98 -1.58 1.46
CA PRO A 19 10.10 -1.40 0.54
C PRO A 19 9.75 -0.32 -0.49
N GLU A 20 10.74 0.49 -0.88
CA GLU A 20 10.56 1.40 -2.01
C GLU A 20 10.52 0.62 -3.33
N TYR A 21 9.69 1.08 -4.27
CA TYR A 21 9.65 0.52 -5.62
C TYR A 21 11.04 0.59 -6.26
N SER A 22 11.61 -0.57 -6.60
CA SER A 22 12.89 -0.66 -7.29
C SER A 22 12.70 -1.16 -8.72
N CYS A 23 13.17 -0.38 -9.70
CA CYS A 23 13.21 -0.78 -11.12
C CYS A 23 14.41 -1.67 -11.46
N THR A 24 15.35 -1.89 -10.54
CA THR A 24 16.68 -2.42 -10.87
C THR A 24 16.87 -3.90 -10.52
N LEU A 25 15.97 -4.51 -9.74
CA LEU A 25 16.06 -5.93 -9.37
C LEU A 25 14.72 -6.64 -9.59
N PRO A 26 14.66 -7.66 -10.47
CA PRO A 26 13.46 -8.46 -10.67
C PRO A 26 13.27 -9.35 -9.43
N THR A 27 12.66 -8.78 -8.40
CA THR A 27 12.40 -9.45 -7.12
C THR A 27 11.21 -10.41 -7.19
N GLY A 28 10.87 -10.89 -8.39
CA GLY A 28 9.68 -11.70 -8.69
C GLY A 28 8.36 -10.95 -8.53
N THR A 29 7.35 -11.40 -9.28
CA THR A 29 5.95 -10.95 -9.19
C THR A 29 5.16 -11.91 -8.29
N THR A 30 5.38 -11.83 -6.99
CA THR A 30 4.62 -12.62 -6.01
C THR A 30 3.33 -11.88 -5.66
N ALA A 31 2.18 -12.53 -5.81
CA ALA A 31 0.90 -11.97 -5.41
C ALA A 31 0.91 -11.55 -3.93
N GLY A 32 0.29 -10.41 -3.62
CA GLY A 32 0.24 -9.82 -2.29
C GLY A 32 1.50 -9.05 -1.86
N LYS A 33 2.58 -9.09 -2.65
CA LYS A 33 3.76 -8.27 -2.38
C LYS A 33 3.45 -6.79 -2.55
N ARG A 34 3.90 -5.98 -1.60
CA ARG A 34 3.63 -4.54 -1.49
C ARG A 34 4.89 -3.71 -1.50
N TRP A 35 4.79 -2.48 -2.01
CA TRP A 35 5.87 -1.49 -2.00
C TRP A 35 5.30 -0.07 -2.00
N LYS A 36 6.11 0.90 -1.58
CA LYS A 36 5.78 2.34 -1.65
C LYS A 36 6.49 3.01 -2.81
N ARG A 37 5.84 4.01 -3.41
CA ARG A 37 6.40 4.84 -4.48
C ARG A 37 5.88 6.27 -4.35
N SER A 38 6.71 7.26 -4.62
CA SER A 38 6.24 8.64 -4.75
C SER A 38 5.49 8.86 -6.06
N TRP A 39 4.44 9.70 -6.02
CA TRP A 39 3.70 10.15 -7.18
C TRP A 39 3.64 11.68 -7.25
N PRO A 40 3.92 12.30 -8.40
CA PRO A 40 4.49 11.68 -9.61
C PRO A 40 5.93 11.19 -9.36
N TYR A 41 6.37 10.21 -10.13
CA TYR A 41 7.67 9.56 -9.92
C TYR A 41 8.87 10.47 -10.22
N MET A 42 8.72 11.46 -11.11
CA MET A 42 9.86 12.23 -11.62
C MET A 42 10.02 13.64 -11.05
N HIS A 43 9.02 14.26 -10.42
CA HIS A 43 9.08 15.67 -9.95
C HIS A 43 8.15 15.87 -8.75
N PRO A 44 8.32 16.95 -7.94
CA PRO A 44 8.34 16.89 -6.48
C PRO A 44 7.22 16.03 -5.88
N ARG A 45 7.58 15.19 -4.89
CA ARG A 45 6.68 14.21 -4.27
C ARG A 45 5.38 14.88 -3.82
N GLN A 46 4.28 14.68 -4.56
CA GLN A 46 2.98 15.24 -4.21
C GLN A 46 2.21 14.28 -3.29
N SER A 47 2.38 12.98 -3.49
CA SER A 47 1.72 11.94 -2.70
C SER A 47 2.53 10.65 -2.68
N TRP A 48 2.18 9.75 -1.77
CA TRP A 48 2.69 8.40 -1.71
C TRP A 48 1.64 7.41 -2.21
N GLN A 49 2.08 6.41 -2.94
CA GLN A 49 1.25 5.34 -3.48
C GLN A 49 1.81 3.99 -3.01
N MET A 50 0.92 3.09 -2.60
CA MET A 50 1.23 1.69 -2.35
C MET A 50 0.91 0.90 -3.60
N GLY A 51 1.90 0.22 -4.16
CA GLY A 51 1.69 -0.80 -5.17
C GLY A 51 1.55 -2.16 -4.53
N GLU A 52 0.65 -2.98 -5.05
CA GLU A 52 0.49 -4.40 -4.68
C GLU A 52 0.37 -5.25 -5.95
N TYR A 53 1.09 -6.36 -6.01
CA TYR A 53 0.82 -7.37 -7.04
C TYR A 53 -0.49 -8.09 -6.72
N GLY A 54 -1.48 -7.97 -7.60
CA GLY A 54 -2.75 -8.68 -7.47
C GLY A 54 -2.62 -10.17 -7.78
N HIS A 55 -3.76 -10.85 -7.85
CA HIS A 55 -3.78 -12.26 -8.25
C HIS A 55 -3.37 -12.41 -9.74
N PRO A 56 -2.55 -13.41 -10.09
CA PRO A 56 -2.18 -13.66 -11.48
C PRO A 56 -3.40 -13.88 -12.37
N GLN A 57 -3.39 -13.27 -13.55
CA GLN A 57 -4.41 -13.43 -14.59
C GLN A 57 -3.71 -13.98 -15.83
N GLY A 58 -3.59 -15.31 -15.87
CA GLY A 58 -2.78 -16.00 -16.88
C GLY A 58 -1.29 -15.70 -16.70
N VAL A 59 -0.66 -15.11 -17.72
CA VAL A 59 0.77 -14.78 -17.72
C VAL A 59 1.07 -13.37 -17.20
N VAL A 60 0.05 -12.64 -16.76
CA VAL A 60 0.16 -11.26 -16.29
C VAL A 60 -0.18 -11.19 -14.82
N VAL A 61 0.57 -10.40 -14.05
CA VAL A 61 0.23 -10.05 -12.67
C VAL A 61 -0.10 -8.56 -12.63
N PRO A 62 -1.36 -8.17 -12.34
CA PRO A 62 -1.73 -6.77 -12.30
C PRO A 62 -1.06 -6.07 -11.11
N ILE A 63 -0.79 -4.77 -11.28
CA ILE A 63 -0.36 -3.92 -10.18
C ILE A 63 -1.55 -3.06 -9.76
N ILE A 64 -1.92 -3.16 -8.49
CA ILE A 64 -2.98 -2.36 -7.89
C ILE A 64 -2.31 -1.21 -7.14
N TRP A 65 -2.61 0.02 -7.55
CA TRP A 65 -2.09 1.23 -6.91
C TRP A 65 -3.15 1.85 -6.01
N ARG A 66 -2.74 2.25 -4.81
CA ARG A 66 -3.61 2.93 -3.83
C ARG A 66 -2.87 4.11 -3.20
N PRO A 67 -3.54 5.26 -2.98
CA PRO A 67 -2.93 6.35 -2.21
C PRO A 67 -2.64 5.89 -0.78
N ILE A 68 -1.50 6.33 -0.23
CA ILE A 68 -1.12 6.08 1.15
C ILE A 68 -1.58 7.23 2.04
N PHE A 69 -2.27 6.89 3.11
CA PHE A 69 -2.66 7.82 4.18
C PHE A 69 -1.97 7.42 5.47
N ILE A 70 -1.08 8.29 5.96
CA ILE A 70 -0.37 8.06 7.22
C ILE A 70 -1.25 8.52 8.37
N GLN A 71 -1.64 7.59 9.23
CA GLN A 71 -2.43 7.87 10.43
C GLN A 71 -1.50 8.34 11.56
N VAL A 72 -1.64 9.60 11.92
CA VAL A 72 -0.93 10.19 13.06
C VAL A 72 -1.80 10.02 14.31
N GLY A 73 -1.62 8.90 15.02
CA GLY A 73 -2.17 8.69 16.36
C GLY A 73 -3.58 8.09 16.43
N ALA A 74 -3.70 7.06 17.29
CA ALA A 74 -4.83 6.20 17.63
C ALA A 74 -5.21 5.13 16.59
N ALA A 75 -4.95 3.87 16.96
CA ALA A 75 -5.56 2.70 16.37
C ALA A 75 -7.09 2.89 16.28
N PRO A 76 -7.78 2.36 15.25
CA PRO A 76 -9.23 2.41 15.23
C PRO A 76 -9.75 1.64 16.46
N SER A 77 -10.38 2.36 17.40
CA SER A 77 -11.21 1.74 18.41
C SER A 77 -12.29 0.94 17.71
N LEU A 78 -12.23 -0.38 17.84
CA LEU A 78 -13.40 -1.24 17.68
C LEU A 78 -14.48 -0.69 18.62
N LYS A 79 -15.45 0.04 18.09
CA LYS A 79 -16.72 0.19 18.81
C LYS A 79 -17.38 -1.17 18.77
N GLU A 80 -17.53 -1.73 19.96
CA GLU A 80 -18.23 -2.96 20.27
C GLU A 80 -19.56 -2.99 19.52
N ALA A 81 -19.81 -4.10 18.82
CA ALA A 81 -21.13 -4.45 18.33
C ALA A 81 -22.04 -4.58 19.55
N GLY A 82 -22.86 -3.55 19.79
CA GLY A 82 -23.88 -3.56 20.81
C GLY A 82 -24.97 -4.58 20.46
N ASP A 83 -25.14 -5.51 21.38
CA ASP A 83 -26.30 -6.36 21.63
C ASP A 83 -27.63 -5.61 21.38
N GLY A 84 -28.56 -6.30 20.71
CA GLY A 84 -29.96 -5.92 20.58
C GLY A 84 -30.85 -7.13 20.82
#